data_AF-A0A524QMF7-F1
#
_entry.id   AF-A0A524QMF7-F1
#
_cell.length_a   1.000
_cell.length_b   1.000
_cell.length_c   1.000
_cell.angle_alpha   90.00
_cell.angle_beta   90.00
_cell.angle_gamma   90.00
#
_symmetry.space_group_name_H-M   'P 1'
#
loop_
_entity.id
_entity.type
_entity.pdbx_description
1 polymer ?
#
loop_
_entity_poly.entity_id
_entity_poly.type
_entity_poly.pdbx_seq_one_letter_code
_entity_poly.pdbx_strand_id
1 'polypeptide(L)'
;MRRISILHANAILYLLIACISLVYWPQLRWAAEHMPEYSRHGIAPLAEWSLYGRARKRLAEPWNLSVARDLLERSIAIDPNSEAVYGLGEYYFRVGQDEKALQQFRTYLAIDPTMVMAYLKMSAVFERRNQLPEARGILEHGLDYFSRNVEKYRPHHADDVPTQYNQKAVQVFSHYRSAVGALRREIERIEAKKSSTPLGTVHE
;
A
#
# COMPACT_ATOMS: atom_id res chain seq x y z
N MET A 1 33.52 -9.39 54.19
CA MET A 1 32.75 -9.61 52.95
C MET A 1 31.85 -10.84 53.13
N ARG A 2 30.53 -10.67 53.31
CA ARG A 2 29.60 -11.81 53.48
C ARG A 2 29.42 -12.52 52.13
N ARG A 3 29.84 -13.78 52.02
CA ARG A 3 29.60 -14.62 50.83
C ARG A 3 28.10 -14.88 50.71
N ILE A 4 27.45 -14.29 49.71
CA ILE A 4 26.08 -14.66 49.35
C ILE A 4 26.13 -16.10 48.86
N SER A 5 25.48 -17.04 49.56
CA SER A 5 25.44 -18.43 49.10
C SER A 5 24.56 -18.53 47.85
N ILE A 6 24.83 -19.51 46.99
CA ILE A 6 24.07 -19.75 45.75
C ILE A 6 22.57 -19.86 46.02
N LEU A 7 22.18 -20.40 47.19
CA LEU A 7 20.79 -20.49 47.62
C LEU A 7 20.14 -19.11 47.79
N HIS A 8 20.86 -18.14 48.36
CA HIS A 8 20.37 -16.76 48.51
C HIS A 8 20.32 -16.03 47.17
N ALA A 9 21.28 -16.28 46.26
CA ALA A 9 21.26 -15.72 44.92
C ALA A 9 20.05 -16.23 44.10
N ASN A 10 19.75 -17.52 44.19
CA ASN A 10 18.56 -18.11 43.55
C ASN A 10 17.27 -17.57 44.16
N ALA A 11 17.19 -17.45 45.49
CA ALA A 11 16.02 -16.85 46.15
C ALA A 11 15.78 -15.40 45.70
N ILE A 12 16.85 -14.60 45.58
CA ILE A 12 16.76 -13.23 45.06
C ILE A 12 16.31 -13.24 43.59
N LEU A 13 16.82 -14.14 42.76
CA LEU A 13 16.38 -14.27 41.36
C LEU A 13 14.90 -14.62 41.25
N TYR A 14 14.41 -15.58 42.05
CA TYR A 14 13.00 -15.95 42.06
C TYR A 14 12.12 -14.82 42.59
N LEU A 15 12.56 -14.08 43.60
CA LEU A 15 11.85 -12.90 44.08
C LEU A 15 11.82 -11.79 43.04
N LEU A 16 12.91 -11.57 42.29
CA LEU A 16 12.94 -10.61 41.19
C LEU A 16 12.00 -11.02 40.07
N ILE A 17 12.01 -12.29 39.67
CA ILE A 17 11.09 -12.83 38.67
C ILE A 17 9.64 -12.66 39.15
N ALA A 18 9.33 -13.03 40.40
CA ALA A 18 8.00 -12.88 40.96
C ALA A 18 7.55 -11.41 41.03
N CYS A 19 8.44 -10.49 41.42
CA CYS A 19 8.17 -9.06 41.43
C CYS A 19 7.96 -8.51 40.02
N ILE A 20 8.79 -8.88 39.05
CA ILE A 20 8.61 -8.51 37.65
C ILE A 20 7.27 -9.07 37.15
N SER A 21 6.99 -10.35 37.38
CA SER A 21 5.71 -10.95 37.01
C SER A 21 4.53 -10.21 37.64
N LEU A 22 4.58 -9.84 38.92
CA LEU A 22 3.53 -9.08 39.62
C LEU A 22 3.35 -7.65 39.10
N VAL A 23 4.45 -6.94 38.87
CA VAL A 23 4.43 -5.55 38.36
C VAL A 23 3.91 -5.50 36.92
N TYR A 24 4.35 -6.46 36.10
CA TYR A 24 3.97 -6.54 34.70
C TYR A 24 2.73 -7.40 34.46
N TRP A 25 2.17 -8.08 35.47
CA TRP A 25 0.96 -8.91 35.34
C TRP A 25 -0.23 -8.13 34.78
N PRO A 26 -0.53 -6.90 35.25
CA PRO A 26 -1.64 -6.13 34.70
C PRO A 26 -1.41 -5.72 33.25
N GLN A 27 -0.15 -5.45 32.87
CA GLN A 27 0.20 -5.08 31.49
C GLN A 27 0.20 -6.29 30.56
N LEU A 28 0.66 -7.45 31.04
CA LEU A 28 0.60 -8.73 30.35
C LEU A 28 -0.84 -9.20 30.18
N ARG A 29 -1.68 -9.00 31.21
CA ARG A 29 -3.10 -9.31 31.19
C ARG A 29 -3.89 -8.34 30.30
N TRP A 30 -3.63 -7.04 30.41
CA TRP A 30 -4.17 -6.02 29.49
C TRP A 30 -3.77 -6.34 28.05
N ALA A 31 -2.50 -6.65 27.83
CA ALA A 31 -2.01 -7.08 26.52
C ALA A 31 -2.76 -8.33 26.06
N ALA A 32 -2.87 -9.39 26.86
CA ALA A 32 -3.58 -10.63 26.52
C ALA A 32 -5.09 -10.42 26.27
N GLU A 33 -5.75 -9.54 27.02
CA GLU A 33 -7.17 -9.21 26.85
C GLU A 33 -7.42 -8.32 25.61
N HIS A 34 -6.46 -7.47 25.25
CA HIS A 34 -6.48 -6.62 24.05
C HIS A 34 -5.69 -7.22 22.87
N MET A 35 -5.14 -8.44 23.02
CA MET A 35 -4.49 -9.18 21.94
C MET A 35 -5.40 -9.44 20.75
N PRO A 36 -6.75 -9.53 20.83
CA PRO A 36 -7.61 -9.60 19.65
C PRO A 36 -7.41 -8.42 18.67
N GLU A 37 -7.01 -7.25 19.17
CA GLU A 37 -6.73 -6.07 18.35
C GLU A 37 -5.31 -6.10 17.76
N TYR A 38 -4.36 -6.70 18.48
CA TYR A 38 -3.01 -7.02 17.97
C TYR A 38 -2.97 -8.27 17.07
N SER A 39 -3.98 -9.15 17.13
CA SER A 39 -4.13 -10.33 16.27
C SER A 39 -5.07 -10.07 15.08
N ARG A 40 -5.75 -8.92 15.03
CA ARG A 40 -6.35 -8.40 13.78
C ARG A 40 -5.29 -7.91 12.81
N HIS A 41 -4.16 -7.41 13.32
CA HIS A 41 -2.94 -7.14 12.57
C HIS A 41 -1.79 -7.86 13.28
N GLY A 42 -1.78 -9.20 13.14
CA GLY A 42 -0.90 -10.10 13.86
C GLY A 42 0.54 -9.61 13.98
N ILE A 43 1.14 -9.79 15.16
CA ILE A 43 2.59 -10.02 15.23
C ILE A 43 2.82 -11.40 14.61
N ALA A 44 2.79 -11.42 13.29
CA ALA A 44 3.30 -12.50 12.50
C ALA A 44 4.79 -12.66 12.80
N PRO A 45 5.34 -13.89 12.80
CA PRO A 45 6.78 -14.04 12.72
C PRO A 45 7.26 -13.22 11.52
N LEU A 46 8.47 -12.65 11.61
CA LEU A 46 9.13 -11.81 10.59
C LEU A 46 9.19 -12.42 9.16
N ALA A 47 8.52 -13.54 8.89
CA ALA A 47 8.31 -14.20 7.61
C ALA A 47 7.11 -13.66 6.79
N GLU A 48 6.02 -13.17 7.38
CA GLU A 48 4.75 -12.89 6.64
C GLU A 48 4.74 -11.53 5.92
N TRP A 49 4.90 -10.40 6.64
CA TRP A 49 5.18 -9.09 6.02
C TRP A 49 6.48 -9.10 5.21
N SER A 50 7.41 -10.02 5.53
CA SER A 50 8.64 -10.15 4.75
C SER A 50 8.46 -10.87 3.43
N LEU A 51 7.38 -11.60 3.15
CA LEU A 51 7.18 -12.16 1.80
C LEU A 51 6.90 -11.04 0.80
N TYR A 52 5.91 -10.18 1.07
CA TYR A 52 5.67 -9.00 0.26
C TYR A 52 6.88 -8.05 0.27
N GLY A 53 7.48 -7.77 1.43
CA GLY A 53 8.66 -6.92 1.53
C GLY A 53 9.87 -7.45 0.72
N ARG A 54 10.13 -8.77 0.77
CA ARG A 54 11.15 -9.42 -0.07
C ARG A 54 10.77 -9.37 -1.53
N ALA A 55 9.51 -9.63 -1.86
CA ALA A 55 9.04 -9.58 -3.23
C ALA A 55 9.21 -8.18 -3.83
N ARG A 56 8.81 -7.13 -3.11
CA ARG A 56 8.99 -5.73 -3.50
C ARG A 56 10.46 -5.39 -3.74
N LYS A 57 11.36 -5.88 -2.89
CA LYS A 57 12.81 -5.74 -3.12
C LYS A 57 13.23 -6.42 -4.43
N ARG A 58 12.77 -7.65 -4.69
CA ARG A 58 13.07 -8.38 -5.92
C ARG A 58 12.40 -7.78 -7.17
N LEU A 59 11.23 -7.15 -7.05
CA LEU A 59 10.60 -6.39 -8.13
C LEU A 59 11.44 -5.20 -8.56
N ALA A 60 12.21 -4.59 -7.66
CA ALA A 60 13.13 -3.52 -8.00
C ALA A 60 14.33 -4.00 -8.83
N GLU A 61 14.64 -5.30 -8.80
CA GLU A 61 15.76 -5.92 -9.50
C GLU A 61 15.28 -6.58 -10.82
N PRO A 62 15.73 -6.14 -12.01
CA PRO A 62 15.24 -6.66 -13.30
C PRO A 62 15.44 -8.17 -13.49
N TRP A 63 16.50 -8.72 -12.90
CA TRP A 63 16.91 -10.12 -13.08
C TRP A 63 16.17 -11.11 -12.15
N ASN A 64 15.32 -10.61 -11.25
CA ASN A 64 14.76 -11.38 -10.13
C ASN A 64 13.23 -11.43 -10.12
N LEU A 65 12.61 -11.15 -11.27
CA LEU A 65 11.16 -11.04 -11.38
C LEU A 65 10.42 -12.37 -11.10
N SER A 66 11.01 -13.52 -11.45
CA SER A 66 10.40 -14.83 -11.16
C SER A 66 10.23 -15.07 -9.66
N VAL A 67 11.29 -14.84 -8.88
CA VAL A 67 11.26 -14.97 -7.42
C VAL A 67 10.28 -13.97 -6.81
N ALA A 68 10.20 -12.75 -7.37
CA ALA A 68 9.21 -11.77 -6.93
C ALA A 68 7.78 -12.29 -7.07
N ARG A 69 7.42 -12.85 -8.24
CA ARG A 69 6.08 -13.44 -8.46
C ARG A 69 5.78 -14.53 -7.44
N ASP A 70 6.68 -15.50 -7.28
CA ASP A 70 6.44 -16.64 -6.38
C ASP A 70 6.27 -16.19 -4.92
N LEU A 71 7.01 -15.16 -4.49
CA LEU A 71 6.86 -14.55 -3.17
C LEU A 71 5.52 -13.82 -3.02
N LEU A 72 5.03 -13.15 -4.06
CA LEU A 72 3.74 -12.46 -4.05
C LEU A 72 2.57 -13.45 -4.02
N GLU A 73 2.60 -14.48 -4.84
CA GLU A 73 1.57 -15.53 -4.86
C GLU A 73 1.47 -16.25 -3.51
N ARG A 74 2.63 -16.58 -2.91
CA ARG A 74 2.68 -17.12 -1.55
C ARG A 74 2.16 -16.14 -0.51
N SER A 75 2.48 -14.85 -0.66
CA SER A 75 1.98 -13.81 0.25
C SER A 75 0.45 -13.80 0.23
N ILE A 76 -0.16 -13.78 -0.96
CA ILE A 76 -1.62 -13.74 -1.15
C ILE A 76 -2.29 -15.03 -0.65
N ALA A 77 -1.66 -16.18 -0.84
CA ALA A 77 -2.20 -17.47 -0.40
C ALA A 77 -2.25 -17.61 1.13
N ILE A 78 -1.33 -16.95 1.84
CA ILE A 78 -1.29 -16.97 3.31
C ILE A 78 -2.23 -15.91 3.88
N ASP A 79 -2.11 -14.68 3.38
CA ASP A 79 -2.95 -13.55 3.78
C ASP A 79 -3.27 -12.71 2.54
N PRO A 80 -4.53 -12.70 2.07
CA PRO A 80 -4.97 -11.85 0.98
C PRO A 80 -4.79 -10.35 1.29
N ASN A 81 -3.59 -9.83 1.02
CA ASN A 81 -3.25 -8.42 1.19
C ASN A 81 -3.30 -7.68 -0.16
N SER A 82 -3.97 -6.54 -0.18
CA SER A 82 -4.05 -5.66 -1.35
C SER A 82 -2.66 -5.28 -1.87
N GLU A 83 -1.69 -5.00 -1.01
CA GLU A 83 -0.32 -4.65 -1.40
C GLU A 83 0.34 -5.74 -2.27
N ALA A 84 0.14 -7.02 -1.94
CA ALA A 84 0.69 -8.12 -2.72
C ALA A 84 -0.02 -8.28 -4.08
N VAL A 85 -1.34 -8.01 -4.13
CA VAL A 85 -2.11 -7.98 -5.39
C VAL A 85 -1.60 -6.87 -6.31
N TYR A 86 -1.35 -5.67 -5.78
CA TYR A 86 -0.72 -4.59 -6.53
C TYR A 86 0.67 -4.98 -7.03
N GLY A 87 1.48 -5.62 -6.17
CA GLY A 87 2.79 -6.14 -6.52
C GLY A 87 2.74 -7.15 -7.68
N LEU A 88 1.73 -8.02 -7.75
CA LEU A 88 1.52 -8.92 -8.90
C LEU A 88 1.17 -8.14 -10.16
N GLY A 89 0.34 -7.09 -10.04
CA GLY A 89 0.07 -6.19 -11.16
C GLY A 89 1.35 -5.55 -11.70
N GLU A 90 2.24 -5.07 -10.82
CA GLU A 90 3.53 -4.52 -11.22
C GLU A 90 4.44 -5.57 -11.86
N TYR A 91 4.47 -6.79 -11.32
CA TYR A 91 5.19 -7.91 -11.92
C TYR A 91 4.72 -8.13 -13.36
N TYR A 92 3.42 -8.34 -13.56
CA TYR A 92 2.84 -8.61 -14.87
C TYR A 92 3.04 -7.45 -15.83
N PHE A 93 2.96 -6.22 -15.35
CA PHE A 93 3.27 -5.03 -16.13
C PHE A 93 4.72 -5.04 -16.65
N ARG A 94 5.68 -5.38 -15.79
CA ARG A 94 7.11 -5.42 -16.13
C ARG A 94 7.46 -6.54 -17.11
N VAL A 95 6.81 -7.70 -17.00
CA VAL A 95 7.04 -8.83 -17.92
C VAL A 95 6.20 -8.77 -19.20
N GLY A 96 5.45 -7.69 -19.44
CA GLY A 96 4.64 -7.49 -20.65
C GLY A 96 3.37 -8.35 -20.71
N GLN A 97 2.93 -8.92 -19.59
CA GLN A 97 1.67 -9.67 -19.50
C GLN A 97 0.53 -8.70 -19.15
N ASP A 98 0.22 -7.84 -20.10
CA ASP A 98 -0.64 -6.68 -19.92
C ASP A 98 -2.05 -7.00 -19.42
N GLU A 99 -2.70 -8.06 -19.92
CA GLU A 99 -4.05 -8.44 -19.47
C GLU A 99 -4.05 -8.84 -18.00
N LYS A 100 -3.04 -9.61 -17.58
CA LYS A 100 -2.90 -10.00 -16.18
C LYS A 100 -2.59 -8.79 -15.31
N ALA A 101 -1.77 -7.86 -15.81
CA ALA A 101 -1.51 -6.61 -15.10
C ALA A 101 -2.80 -5.81 -14.86
N LEU A 102 -3.61 -5.60 -15.90
CA LEU A 102 -4.90 -4.93 -15.80
C LEU A 102 -5.85 -5.65 -14.84
N GLN A 103 -5.90 -6.98 -14.90
CA GLN A 103 -6.72 -7.78 -13.99
C GLN A 103 -6.32 -7.55 -12.52
N GLN A 104 -5.02 -7.65 -12.20
CA GLN A 104 -4.54 -7.46 -10.83
C GLN A 104 -4.75 -6.01 -10.34
N PHE A 105 -4.53 -5.00 -11.18
CA PHE A 105 -4.80 -3.62 -10.79
C PHE A 105 -6.30 -3.35 -10.58
N ARG A 106 -7.19 -3.97 -11.36
CA ARG A 106 -8.64 -3.90 -11.12
C ARG A 106 -9.03 -4.58 -9.82
N THR A 107 -8.49 -5.77 -9.53
CA THR A 107 -8.69 -6.46 -8.25
C THR A 107 -8.21 -5.60 -7.09
N TYR A 108 -7.04 -4.96 -7.23
CA TYR A 108 -6.54 -4.04 -6.22
C TYR A 108 -7.49 -2.87 -5.98
N LEU A 109 -7.94 -2.19 -7.04
CA LEU A 109 -8.84 -1.03 -6.93
C LEU A 109 -10.23 -1.39 -6.37
N ALA A 110 -10.67 -2.63 -6.50
CA ALA A 110 -11.88 -3.12 -5.83
C ALA A 110 -11.71 -3.24 -4.31
N ILE A 111 -10.48 -3.42 -3.83
CA ILE A 111 -10.13 -3.49 -2.40
C ILE A 111 -9.81 -2.10 -1.87
N ASP A 112 -8.91 -1.37 -2.54
CA ASP A 112 -8.49 -0.02 -2.21
C ASP A 112 -8.61 0.92 -3.42
N PRO A 113 -9.70 1.68 -3.53
CA PRO A 113 -9.91 2.63 -4.62
C PRO A 113 -9.05 3.91 -4.50
N THR A 114 -8.32 4.10 -3.40
CA THR A 114 -7.60 5.36 -3.08
C THR A 114 -6.18 5.42 -3.63
N MET A 115 -5.71 4.35 -4.28
CA MET A 115 -4.36 4.29 -4.84
C MET A 115 -4.31 4.86 -6.27
N VAL A 116 -3.90 6.12 -6.37
CA VAL A 116 -3.71 6.80 -7.67
C VAL A 116 -2.77 6.04 -8.60
N MET A 117 -1.76 5.35 -8.04
CA MET A 117 -0.77 4.63 -8.83
C MET A 117 -1.38 3.48 -9.64
N ALA A 118 -2.44 2.83 -9.14
CA ALA A 118 -3.10 1.76 -9.89
C ALA A 118 -3.75 2.29 -11.18
N TYR A 119 -4.39 3.47 -11.13
CA TYR A 119 -4.93 4.13 -12.33
C TYR A 119 -3.83 4.50 -13.33
N LEU A 120 -2.70 5.05 -12.84
CA LEU A 120 -1.54 5.41 -13.67
C LEU A 120 -0.87 4.17 -14.31
N LYS A 121 -0.80 3.05 -13.58
CA LYS A 121 -0.23 1.81 -14.13
C LYS A 121 -1.16 1.21 -15.18
N MET A 122 -2.47 1.21 -14.94
CA MET A 122 -3.45 0.78 -15.94
C MET A 122 -3.40 1.66 -17.19
N SER A 123 -3.32 2.99 -17.06
CA SER A 123 -3.17 3.88 -18.22
C SER A 123 -1.88 3.61 -18.99
N ALA A 124 -0.77 3.37 -18.29
CA ALA A 124 0.50 3.00 -18.92
C ALA A 124 0.43 1.66 -19.67
N VAL A 125 -0.35 0.69 -19.19
CA VAL A 125 -0.63 -0.56 -19.94
C VAL A 125 -1.35 -0.24 -21.24
N PHE A 126 -2.43 0.54 -21.18
CA PHE A 126 -3.19 0.92 -22.38
C PHE A 126 -2.35 1.75 -23.36
N GLU A 127 -1.50 2.66 -22.87
CA GLU A 127 -0.58 3.41 -23.72
C GLU A 127 0.47 2.53 -24.39
N ARG A 128 1.02 1.53 -23.69
CA ARG A 128 1.94 0.55 -24.30
C ARG A 128 1.28 -0.20 -25.45
N ARG A 129 -0.03 -0.41 -25.37
CA ARG A 129 -0.85 -1.04 -26.41
C ARG A 129 -1.34 -0.07 -27.48
N ASN A 130 -0.92 1.20 -27.42
CA ASN A 130 -1.41 2.29 -28.28
C ASN A 130 -2.92 2.56 -28.18
N GLN A 131 -3.54 2.15 -27.08
CA GLN A 131 -4.95 2.33 -26.75
C GLN A 131 -5.14 3.63 -25.96
N LEU A 132 -4.84 4.77 -26.60
CA LEU A 132 -4.88 6.09 -25.95
C LEU A 132 -6.28 6.48 -25.42
N PRO A 133 -7.39 6.21 -26.13
CA PRO A 133 -8.73 6.48 -25.61
C PRO A 133 -9.04 5.74 -24.30
N GLU A 134 -8.66 4.46 -24.22
CA GLU A 134 -8.86 3.61 -23.04
C GLU A 134 -7.96 4.04 -21.89
N ALA A 135 -6.71 4.40 -22.18
CA ALA A 135 -5.79 4.96 -21.19
C ALA A 135 -6.38 6.22 -20.54
N ARG A 136 -6.91 7.13 -21.36
CA ARG A 136 -7.59 8.34 -20.90
C ARG A 136 -8.82 8.01 -20.07
N GLY A 137 -9.69 7.11 -20.53
CA GLY A 137 -10.92 6.75 -19.82
C GLY A 137 -10.65 6.20 -18.41
N ILE A 138 -9.58 5.42 -18.22
CA ILE A 138 -9.16 4.97 -16.90
C ILE A 138 -8.71 6.12 -16.00
N LEU A 139 -7.93 7.06 -16.53
CA LEU A 139 -7.47 8.22 -15.78
C LEU A 139 -8.64 9.15 -15.42
N GLU A 140 -9.61 9.33 -16.31
CA GLU A 140 -10.82 10.12 -16.07
C GLU A 140 -11.70 9.48 -15.01
N HIS A 141 -11.84 8.16 -15.02
CA HIS A 141 -12.55 7.43 -13.97
C HIS A 141 -11.89 7.62 -12.59
N GLY A 142 -10.55 7.50 -12.53
CA GLY A 142 -9.81 7.83 -11.31
C GLY A 142 -10.03 9.29 -10.92
N LEU A 143 -9.91 10.22 -11.86
CA LEU A 143 -10.03 11.66 -11.62
C LEU A 143 -11.39 12.02 -11.03
N ASP A 144 -12.48 11.45 -11.54
CA ASP A 144 -13.82 11.63 -10.98
C ASP A 144 -13.89 11.14 -9.53
N TYR A 145 -13.38 9.92 -9.26
CA TYR A 145 -13.32 9.38 -7.90
C TYR A 145 -12.53 10.29 -6.94
N PHE A 146 -11.31 10.69 -7.31
CA PHE A 146 -10.48 11.53 -6.44
C PHE A 146 -11.07 12.94 -6.32
N SER A 147 -11.62 13.54 -7.38
CA SER A 147 -12.17 14.91 -7.34
C SER A 147 -13.39 15.01 -6.44
N ARG A 148 -14.30 14.03 -6.47
CA ARG A 148 -15.44 13.96 -5.55
C ARG A 148 -14.99 13.90 -4.08
N ASN A 149 -13.94 13.12 -3.81
CA ASN A 149 -13.38 13.00 -2.48
C ASN A 149 -12.58 14.24 -2.05
N VAL A 150 -11.83 14.90 -2.94
CA VAL A 150 -11.16 16.19 -2.66
C VAL A 150 -12.17 17.19 -2.11
N GLU A 151 -13.32 17.32 -2.76
CA GLU A 151 -14.34 18.28 -2.35
C GLU A 151 -14.98 17.88 -1.01
N LYS A 152 -15.29 16.59 -0.85
CA LYS A 152 -15.84 16.05 0.40
C LYS A 152 -14.93 16.28 1.61
N TYR A 153 -13.61 16.14 1.45
CA TYR A 153 -12.62 16.29 2.52
C TYR A 153 -11.98 17.68 2.56
N ARG A 154 -12.51 18.64 1.81
CA ARG A 154 -12.02 20.02 1.82
C ARG A 154 -12.17 20.60 3.22
N PRO A 155 -11.09 21.07 3.87
CA PRO A 155 -11.20 21.72 5.16
C PRO A 155 -12.11 22.96 5.04
N HIS A 156 -13.14 23.04 5.88
CA HIS A 156 -13.93 24.27 6.01
C HIS A 156 -13.04 25.36 6.63
N HIS A 157 -13.12 26.58 6.11
CA HIS A 157 -12.27 27.73 6.45
C HIS A 157 -12.38 28.25 7.91
N ALA A 158 -12.88 27.46 8.86
CA ALA A 158 -13.03 27.88 10.25
C ALA A 158 -11.98 27.20 11.14
N ASP A 159 -10.95 28.01 11.41
CA ASP A 159 -10.14 28.05 12.62
C ASP A 159 -8.87 27.21 12.68
N ASP A 160 -7.77 27.96 12.73
CA ASP A 160 -6.37 27.68 13.06
C ASP A 160 -6.15 26.93 14.39
N VAL A 161 -7.02 25.99 14.76
CA VAL A 161 -6.86 25.13 15.93
C VAL A 161 -6.31 23.79 15.46
N PRO A 162 -5.02 23.49 15.73
CA PRO A 162 -4.41 22.22 15.35
C PRO A 162 -4.92 21.14 16.30
N THR A 163 -6.11 20.61 16.03
CA THR A 163 -6.57 19.37 16.64
C THR A 163 -6.00 18.18 15.86
N GLN A 164 -5.77 17.05 16.54
CA GLN A 164 -5.36 15.80 15.88
C GLN A 164 -6.34 15.39 14.76
N TYR A 165 -7.62 15.75 14.90
CA TYR A 165 -8.66 15.53 13.90
C TYR A 165 -8.45 16.40 12.65
N ASN A 166 -8.16 17.69 12.84
CA ASN A 166 -7.85 18.61 11.74
C ASN A 166 -6.59 18.18 10.96
N GLN A 167 -5.57 17.66 11.66
CA GLN A 167 -4.36 17.15 11.02
C GLN A 167 -4.64 15.97 10.07
N LYS A 168 -5.46 14.99 10.52
CA LYS A 168 -5.84 13.85 9.68
C LYS A 168 -6.66 14.29 8.46
N ALA A 169 -7.61 15.20 8.64
CA ALA A 169 -8.43 15.73 7.55
C ALA A 169 -7.56 16.46 6.50
N VAL A 170 -6.60 17.28 6.94
CA VAL A 170 -5.65 17.98 6.05
C VAL A 170 -4.77 16.99 5.28
N GLN A 171 -4.29 15.92 5.93
CA GLN A 171 -3.51 14.87 5.27
C GLN A 171 -4.32 14.17 4.18
N VAL A 172 -5.55 13.77 4.50
CA VAL A 172 -6.46 13.13 3.55
C VAL A 172 -6.77 14.06 2.38
N PHE A 173 -7.09 15.33 2.65
CA PHE A 173 -7.29 16.33 1.60
C PHE A 173 -6.06 16.50 0.71
N SER A 174 -4.87 16.60 1.30
CA SER A 174 -3.60 16.73 0.58
C SER A 174 -3.35 15.53 -0.34
N HIS A 175 -3.61 14.31 0.15
CA HIS A 175 -3.51 13.07 -0.64
C HIS A 175 -4.42 13.12 -1.87
N TYR A 176 -5.72 13.37 -1.67
CA TYR A 176 -6.69 13.46 -2.77
C TYR A 176 -6.32 14.57 -3.76
N ARG A 177 -5.90 15.75 -3.27
CA ARG A 177 -5.50 16.88 -4.13
C ARG A 177 -4.27 16.55 -4.97
N SER A 178 -3.29 15.89 -4.37
CA SER A 178 -2.09 15.42 -5.08
C SER A 178 -2.44 14.41 -6.18
N ALA A 179 -3.31 13.45 -5.86
CA ALA A 179 -3.80 12.46 -6.81
C ALA A 179 -4.53 13.09 -8.00
N VAL A 180 -5.44 14.04 -7.77
CA VAL A 180 -6.12 14.81 -8.83
C VAL A 180 -5.11 15.53 -9.73
N GLY A 181 -4.10 16.17 -9.14
CA GLY A 181 -3.05 16.85 -9.90
C GLY A 181 -2.23 15.90 -10.76
N ALA A 182 -1.89 14.71 -10.25
CA ALA A 182 -1.15 13.69 -11.00
C ALA A 182 -1.95 13.15 -12.19
N LEU A 183 -3.23 12.85 -11.99
CA LEU A 183 -4.11 12.34 -13.04
C LEU A 183 -4.34 13.37 -14.16
N ARG A 184 -4.59 14.63 -13.81
CA ARG A 184 -4.76 15.71 -14.80
C ARG A 184 -3.54 15.87 -15.71
N ARG A 185 -2.34 15.93 -15.11
CA ARG A 185 -1.08 16.04 -15.88
C ARG A 185 -0.92 14.88 -16.85
N GLU A 186 -1.29 13.67 -16.42
CA GLU A 186 -1.15 12.49 -17.27
C GLU A 186 -2.18 12.46 -18.41
N ILE A 187 -3.42 12.91 -18.15
CA ILE A 187 -4.45 13.08 -19.18
C ILE A 187 -3.96 14.10 -20.24
N GLU A 188 -3.49 15.27 -19.79
CA GLU A 188 -2.94 16.32 -20.68
C GLU A 188 -1.76 15.78 -21.51
N ARG A 189 -0.88 14.97 -20.92
CA ARG A 189 0.23 14.32 -21.63
C ARG A 189 -0.28 13.38 -22.74
N ILE A 190 -1.29 12.56 -22.46
CA ILE A 190 -1.87 11.64 -23.44
C ILE A 190 -2.57 12.42 -24.57
N GLU A 191 -3.28 13.50 -24.25
CA GLU A 191 -3.90 14.39 -25.23
C GLU A 191 -2.87 15.04 -26.16
N ALA A 192 -1.78 15.57 -25.59
CA ALA A 192 -0.70 16.17 -26.36
C ALA A 192 -0.06 15.15 -27.33
N LYS A 193 0.11 13.90 -26.88
CA LYS A 193 0.63 12.80 -27.72
C LYS A 193 -0.32 12.45 -28.89
N LYS A 194 -1.64 12.47 -28.65
CA LYS A 194 -2.64 12.25 -29.70
C LYS A 194 -2.58 13.37 -30.75
N SER A 195 -2.47 14.63 -30.32
CA SER A 195 -2.43 15.80 -31.19
C SER A 195 -1.13 15.92 -31.99
N SER A 196 -0.02 15.37 -31.49
CA SER A 196 1.29 15.40 -32.16
C SER A 196 1.52 14.22 -33.12
N THR A 197 0.63 13.22 -33.13
CA THR A 197 0.68 12.14 -34.13
C THR A 197 0.11 12.72 -35.43
N PRO A 198 0.91 12.92 -36.49
CA PRO A 198 0.38 13.44 -37.75
C PRO A 198 -0.70 12.48 -38.25
N LEU A 199 -1.83 13.02 -38.70
CA LEU A 199 -2.81 12.29 -39.49
C LEU A 199 -2.05 11.59 -40.60
N GLY A 200 -1.82 10.28 -40.44
CA GLY A 200 -1.20 9.46 -41.46
C GLY A 200 -1.98 9.67 -42.74
N THR A 201 -1.27 10.15 -43.75
CA THR A 201 -1.66 10.19 -45.15
C THR A 201 -2.62 9.05 -45.46
N VAL A 202 -3.89 9.40 -45.66
CA VAL A 202 -4.80 8.59 -46.45
C VAL A 202 -4.16 8.52 -47.82
N HIS A 203 -3.41 7.46 -48.08
CA HIS A 203 -3.08 7.09 -49.45
C HIS A 203 -4.41 6.71 -50.10
N GLU A 204 -4.72 7.46 -51.15
CA GLU A 204 -5.85 7.31 -52.08
C GLU A 204 -6.05 5.87 -52.56
#